data_AF-A0AB74LUZ0-F1
#
_entry.id   AF-A0AB74LUZ0-F1
#
_cell.length_a   1.000
_cell.length_b   1.000
_cell.length_c   1.000
_cell.angle_alpha   90.00
_cell.angle_beta   90.00
_cell.angle_gamma   90.00
#
_symmetry.space_group_name_H-M   'P 1'
#
loop_
_entity.id
_entity.type
_entity.pdbx_description
1 polymer ?
#
loop_
_entity_poly.entity_id
_entity_poly.type
_entity_poly.pdbx_seq_one_letter_code
_entity_poly.pdbx_strand_id
1 'polypeptide(L)'
;MMSAAPRFSLRAAVTDSVSTGRSDELPEAVKVNPALEATSPPAERRRAAKAAVAEPAKTKRPTTREGARGITVWVEPEVYRMIKLVGLDADMTTQDVMMEAIDDLLAKKGKGRIARTR
;
A
#
# COMPACT_ATOMS: atom_id res chain seq x y z
N MET A 1 -45.88 -9.05 12.49
CA MET A 1 -44.54 -9.59 12.76
C MET A 1 -43.67 -9.30 11.55
N MET A 2 -42.84 -8.25 11.60
CA MET A 2 -41.93 -7.89 10.49
C MET A 2 -40.51 -8.02 11.00
N SER A 3 -39.80 -9.02 10.47
CA SER A 3 -38.40 -9.31 10.75
C SER A 3 -37.52 -8.19 10.18
N ALA A 4 -36.76 -7.52 11.04
CA ALA A 4 -35.82 -6.49 10.65
C ALA A 4 -34.52 -7.16 10.14
N ALA A 5 -34.28 -7.09 8.83
CA ALA A 5 -33.00 -7.47 8.25
C ALA A 5 -31.87 -6.55 8.76
N PRO A 6 -30.67 -7.08 9.05
CA PRO A 6 -29.58 -6.26 9.54
C PRO A 6 -29.09 -5.31 8.44
N ARG A 7 -29.18 -4.00 8.71
CA ARG A 7 -28.58 -2.96 7.88
C ARG A 7 -27.06 -3.12 7.95
N PHE A 8 -26.46 -3.64 6.89
CA PHE A 8 -25.01 -3.58 6.72
C PHE A 8 -24.59 -2.11 6.75
N SER A 9 -24.01 -1.69 7.87
CA SER A 9 -23.58 -0.31 8.06
C SER A 9 -22.39 -0.02 7.15
N LEU A 10 -22.56 0.89 6.19
CA LEU A 10 -21.49 1.42 5.31
C LEU A 10 -20.31 2.04 6.09
N ARG A 11 -20.45 2.24 7.41
CA ARG A 11 -19.41 2.76 8.31
C ARG A 11 -18.27 1.77 8.57
N ALA A 12 -18.41 0.49 8.27
CA ALA A 12 -17.41 -0.53 8.57
C ALA A 12 -16.35 -0.74 7.46
N ALA A 13 -16.52 -0.17 6.27
CA ALA A 13 -15.64 -0.41 5.11
C ALA A 13 -14.58 0.69 4.87
N VAL A 14 -14.41 1.64 5.81
CA VAL A 14 -13.64 2.89 5.61
C VAL A 14 -12.26 2.88 6.27
N THR A 15 -11.69 1.71 6.58
CA THR A 15 -10.32 1.65 7.11
C THR A 15 -9.56 0.45 6.54
N ASP A 16 -9.33 0.43 5.23
CA ASP A 16 -8.21 -0.32 4.70
C ASP A 16 -7.07 0.65 4.42
N SER A 17 -6.10 0.62 5.33
CA SER A 17 -4.99 1.54 5.46
C SER A 17 -3.96 1.23 4.36
N VAL A 18 -3.75 2.18 3.44
CA VAL A 18 -2.65 2.09 2.47
C VAL A 18 -1.34 2.26 3.24
N SER A 19 -0.65 1.16 3.48
CA SER A 19 0.66 1.13 4.15
C SER A 19 1.72 1.79 3.25
N THR A 20 1.91 3.10 3.43
CA THR A 20 3.14 3.79 3.06
C THR A 20 4.16 3.50 4.16
N GLY A 21 5.24 2.81 3.81
CA GLY A 21 6.29 2.46 4.75
C GLY A 21 6.82 3.66 5.54
N ARG A 22 6.70 3.55 6.87
CA ARG A 22 7.55 4.14 7.91
C ARG A 22 7.55 5.68 8.05
N SER A 23 6.97 6.13 9.17
CA SER A 23 7.39 7.32 9.94
C SER A 23 7.05 6.98 11.40
N ASP A 24 8.03 6.51 12.15
CA ASP A 24 8.55 7.21 13.34
C ASP A 24 7.44 7.80 14.22
N GLU A 25 6.99 7.02 15.21
CA GLU A 25 6.77 7.41 16.61
C GLU A 25 6.32 6.17 17.41
N LEU A 26 7.00 5.90 18.51
CA LEU A 26 6.67 4.90 19.54
C LEU A 26 6.82 5.63 20.89
N PRO A 27 6.31 5.12 22.02
CA PRO A 27 5.10 4.31 22.26
C PRO A 27 4.33 4.80 23.54
N GLU A 28 3.17 4.25 23.89
CA GLU A 28 2.69 4.36 25.28
C GLU A 28 2.12 3.06 25.88
N ALA A 29 2.55 2.80 27.11
CA ALA A 29 2.10 1.85 28.13
C ALA A 29 2.09 0.34 27.76
N VAL A 30 3.17 -0.40 28.02
CA VAL A 30 3.57 -0.98 29.33
C VAL A 30 2.58 -2.03 29.87
N LYS A 31 2.97 -3.31 29.76
CA LYS A 31 2.63 -4.34 30.74
C LYS A 31 3.86 -4.60 31.60
N VAL A 32 3.73 -4.26 32.89
CA VAL A 32 4.71 -4.47 33.95
C VAL A 32 4.70 -5.94 34.37
N ASN A 33 5.88 -6.55 34.52
CA ASN A 33 6.19 -7.33 35.73
C ASN A 33 7.71 -7.48 35.89
N PRO A 34 8.20 -7.62 37.14
CA PRO A 34 9.42 -6.99 37.62
C PRO A 34 10.53 -8.03 37.81
N ALA A 35 11.64 -7.56 38.38
CA ALA A 35 12.86 -8.29 38.68
C ALA A 35 13.85 -8.33 37.50
N LEU A 36 14.81 -7.41 37.54
CA LEU A 36 16.12 -7.69 38.15
C LEU A 36 16.98 -6.42 38.02
N GLU A 37 17.17 -5.73 39.15
CA GLU A 37 18.23 -4.73 39.29
C GLU A 37 19.59 -5.42 39.20
N ALA A 38 20.39 -5.03 38.20
CA ALA A 38 21.84 -5.12 38.25
C ALA A 38 22.42 -3.96 37.44
N THR A 39 22.98 -3.00 38.17
CA THR A 39 23.54 -1.73 37.71
C THR A 39 24.79 -1.96 36.86
N SER A 40 24.76 -1.55 35.59
CA SER A 40 25.95 -1.37 34.71
C SER A 40 25.65 -0.35 33.60
N PRO A 41 26.57 0.58 33.27
CA PRO A 41 26.26 1.81 32.54
C PRO A 41 25.69 1.59 31.13
N PRO A 42 24.75 2.44 30.68
CA PRO A 42 23.91 2.23 29.50
C PRO A 42 24.60 2.40 28.13
N ALA A 43 25.89 2.74 28.09
CA ALA A 43 26.56 3.17 26.87
C ALA A 43 27.04 2.02 25.96
N GLU A 44 27.44 0.88 26.52
CA GLU A 44 27.97 -0.25 25.72
C GLU A 44 26.89 -1.14 25.11
N ARG A 45 25.77 -1.34 25.81
CA ARG A 45 24.62 -2.10 25.26
C ARG A 45 24.03 -1.45 24.01
N ARG A 46 24.12 -0.13 23.89
CA ARG A 46 23.61 0.63 22.74
C ARG A 46 24.51 0.54 21.49
N ARG A 47 25.80 0.21 21.65
CA ARG A 47 26.74 0.04 20.53
C ARG A 47 26.65 -1.34 19.88
N ALA A 48 26.40 -2.40 20.66
CA ALA A 48 26.26 -3.75 20.12
C ALA A 48 24.94 -3.99 19.35
N ALA A 49 23.88 -3.24 19.65
CA ALA A 49 22.59 -3.36 18.96
C ALA A 49 22.53 -2.68 17.57
N LYS A 50 23.59 -1.98 17.16
CA LYS A 50 23.63 -1.22 15.89
C LYS A 50 24.35 -1.93 14.73
N ALA A 51 24.71 -3.20 14.89
CA ALA A 51 25.51 -3.95 13.92
C ALA A 51 24.77 -5.12 13.25
N ALA A 52 23.43 -5.09 13.19
CA ALA A 52 22.67 -6.00 12.34
C ALA A 52 21.84 -5.19 11.35
N VAL A 53 22.50 -4.65 10.32
CA VAL A 53 21.81 -4.22 9.10
C VAL A 53 21.31 -5.51 8.45
N ALA A 54 20.07 -5.87 8.73
CA ALA A 54 19.40 -6.96 8.04
C ALA A 54 19.41 -6.61 6.54
N GLU A 55 20.02 -7.47 5.73
CA GLU A 55 19.92 -7.36 4.28
C GLU A 55 18.45 -7.32 3.87
N PRO A 56 18.06 -6.48 2.88
CA PRO A 56 16.67 -6.42 2.45
C PRO A 56 16.28 -7.80 1.90
N ALA A 57 15.45 -8.51 2.66
CA ALA A 57 14.87 -9.77 2.23
C ALA A 57 14.14 -9.51 0.91
N LYS A 58 14.65 -10.08 -0.18
CA LYS A 58 14.05 -9.96 -1.51
C LYS A 58 12.69 -10.67 -1.48
N THR A 59 11.63 -9.91 -1.23
CA THR A 59 10.26 -10.42 -1.32
C THR A 59 10.02 -10.95 -2.72
N LYS A 60 9.66 -12.23 -2.85
CA LYS A 60 9.38 -12.88 -4.13
C LYS A 60 8.28 -12.11 -4.84
N ARG A 61 8.57 -11.62 -6.04
CA ARG A 61 7.59 -10.89 -6.87
C ARG A 61 6.46 -11.85 -7.26
N PRO A 62 5.17 -11.43 -7.19
CA PRO A 62 4.06 -12.24 -7.69
C PRO A 62 4.24 -12.57 -9.17
N THR A 63 3.88 -13.79 -9.57
CA THR A 63 3.99 -14.28 -10.96
C THR A 63 3.24 -13.41 -11.95
N THR A 64 2.12 -12.80 -11.54
CA THR A 64 1.32 -11.85 -12.34
C THR A 64 2.06 -10.55 -12.70
N ARG A 65 3.23 -10.28 -12.10
CA ARG A 65 4.08 -9.10 -12.37
C ARG A 65 5.41 -9.46 -13.02
N GLU A 66 5.55 -10.68 -13.51
CA GLU A 66 6.71 -11.08 -14.30
C GLU A 66 6.74 -10.30 -15.62
N GLY A 67 7.91 -9.79 -16.01
CA GLY A 67 8.05 -8.93 -17.19
C GLY A 67 7.51 -7.49 -17.04
N ALA A 68 6.62 -7.23 -16.08
CA ALA A 68 6.03 -5.91 -15.87
C ALA A 68 6.90 -4.98 -14.99
N ARG A 69 6.81 -3.68 -15.26
CA ARG A 69 7.39 -2.60 -14.45
C ARG A 69 6.27 -1.69 -13.94
N GLY A 70 6.31 -1.35 -12.66
CA GLY A 70 5.36 -0.43 -12.06
C GLY A 70 5.71 1.02 -12.39
N ILE A 71 4.70 1.82 -12.68
CA ILE A 71 4.78 3.28 -12.80
C ILE A 71 4.01 3.86 -11.62
N THR A 72 4.65 4.73 -10.84
CA THR A 72 4.04 5.40 -9.68
C THR A 72 3.89 6.88 -9.99
N VAL A 73 2.71 7.42 -9.75
CA VAL A 73 2.40 8.85 -9.92
C VAL A 73 1.69 9.35 -8.67
N TRP A 74 2.08 10.54 -8.22
CA TRP A 74 1.39 11.25 -7.15
C TRP A 74 0.31 12.13 -7.76
N VAL A 75 -0.92 12.00 -7.28
CA VAL A 75 -2.08 12.76 -7.74
C VAL A 75 -2.85 13.30 -6.55
N GLU A 76 -3.66 14.33 -6.78
CA GLU A 76 -4.58 14.83 -5.77
C GLU A 76 -5.61 13.77 -5.37
N PRO A 77 -6.11 13.76 -4.12
CA PRO A 77 -7.09 12.78 -3.67
C PRO A 77 -8.39 12.77 -4.48
N GLU A 78 -8.78 13.93 -5.05
CA GLU A 78 -9.94 14.05 -5.92
C GLU A 78 -9.76 13.31 -7.24
N VAL A 79 -8.59 13.48 -7.87
CA VAL A 79 -8.24 12.75 -9.10
C VAL A 79 -8.24 11.24 -8.87
N TYR A 80 -7.67 10.80 -7.75
CA TYR A 80 -7.68 9.38 -7.39
C TYR A 80 -9.11 8.81 -7.25
N ARG A 81 -10.02 9.58 -6.64
CA ARG A 81 -11.44 9.18 -6.52
C ARG A 81 -12.13 9.15 -7.89
N MET A 82 -11.89 10.14 -8.75
CA MET A 82 -12.47 10.18 -10.09
C MET A 82 -12.03 8.97 -10.94
N ILE A 83 -10.76 8.59 -10.90
CA ILE A 83 -10.26 7.40 -11.62
C ILE A 83 -10.97 6.13 -11.15
N LYS A 84 -11.24 6.00 -9.84
CA LYS A 84 -12.00 4.86 -9.31
C LYS A 84 -13.44 4.85 -9.80
N LEU A 85 -14.10 6.01 -9.81
CA LEU A 85 -15.47 6.12 -10.30
C LEU A 85 -15.56 5.72 -11.77
N VAL A 86 -14.64 6.16 -12.62
CA VAL A 86 -14.56 5.73 -14.02
C VAL A 86 -14.45 4.20 -14.15
N GLY A 87 -13.61 3.57 -13.32
CA GLY A 87 -13.51 2.11 -13.31
C GLY A 87 -14.81 1.42 -12.90
N LEU A 88 -15.51 1.95 -11.88
CA LEU A 88 -16.80 1.41 -11.44
C LEU A 88 -17.89 1.59 -12.51
N ASP A 89 -17.95 2.74 -13.17
CA ASP A 89 -18.96 3.04 -14.18
C ASP A 89 -18.79 2.18 -15.44
N ALA A 90 -17.55 1.77 -15.75
CA ALA A 90 -17.20 1.00 -16.94
C ALA A 90 -16.99 -0.51 -16.69
N ASP A 91 -17.25 -1.00 -15.48
CA ASP A 91 -16.92 -2.37 -15.05
C ASP A 91 -15.45 -2.76 -15.31
N MET A 92 -14.52 -1.81 -15.11
CA MET A 92 -13.09 -1.95 -15.34
C MET A 92 -12.28 -1.86 -14.05
N THR A 93 -11.14 -2.56 -14.00
CA THR A 93 -10.20 -2.34 -12.91
C THR A 93 -9.50 -1.00 -13.07
N THR A 94 -8.99 -0.41 -11.96
CA THR A 94 -8.15 0.79 -12.05
C THR A 94 -6.94 0.58 -12.96
N GLN A 95 -6.38 -0.64 -13.00
CA GLN A 95 -5.28 -0.96 -13.90
C GLN A 95 -5.70 -0.84 -15.38
N ASP A 96 -6.90 -1.33 -15.74
CA ASP A 96 -7.41 -1.25 -17.11
C ASP A 96 -7.64 0.19 -17.54
N VAL A 97 -8.27 1.00 -16.69
CA VAL A 97 -8.48 2.44 -16.91
C VAL A 97 -7.15 3.16 -17.13
N MET A 98 -6.14 2.85 -16.30
CA MET A 98 -4.81 3.44 -16.46
C MET A 98 -4.12 2.99 -17.75
N MET A 99 -4.28 1.73 -18.14
CA MET A 99 -3.72 1.21 -19.40
C MET A 99 -4.37 1.86 -20.62
N GLU A 100 -5.68 2.11 -20.58
CA GLU A 100 -6.40 2.86 -21.63
C GLU A 100 -5.89 4.30 -21.71
N ALA A 101 -5.78 5.00 -20.57
CA ALA A 101 -5.25 6.35 -20.53
C ALA A 101 -3.81 6.45 -21.07
N ILE A 102 -2.97 5.44 -20.81
CA ILE A 102 -1.62 5.36 -21.37
C ILE A 102 -1.66 5.08 -22.87
N ASP A 103 -2.51 4.17 -23.35
CA ASP A 103 -2.67 3.90 -24.80
C ASP A 103 -3.05 5.18 -25.56
N ASP A 104 -4.04 5.90 -25.04
CA ASP A 104 -4.50 7.16 -25.59
C ASP A 104 -3.41 8.23 -25.59
N LEU A 105 -2.62 8.32 -24.51
CA LEU A 105 -1.50 9.25 -24.44
C LEU A 105 -0.43 8.91 -25.49
N LEU A 106 -0.06 7.63 -25.64
CA LEU A 106 0.92 7.19 -26.62
C LEU A 106 0.44 7.42 -28.05
N ALA A 107 -0.82 7.14 -28.33
CA ALA A 107 -1.45 7.43 -29.61
C ALA A 107 -1.41 8.94 -29.94
N LYS A 108 -1.79 9.80 -28.99
CA LYS A 108 -1.73 11.28 -29.13
C LYS A 108 -0.30 11.78 -29.37
N LYS A 109 0.71 11.07 -28.88
CA LYS A 109 2.13 11.40 -29.06
C LYS A 109 2.78 10.72 -30.27
N GLY A 110 2.01 10.01 -31.09
CA GLY A 110 2.52 9.31 -32.27
C GLY A 110 3.47 8.16 -31.95
N LYS A 111 3.39 7.59 -30.74
CA LYS A 111 4.22 6.46 -30.29
C LYS A 111 3.59 5.09 -30.57
N GLY A 112 2.46 5.07 -31.28
CA GLY A 112 1.67 3.87 -31.54
C GLY A 112 0.75 3.53 -30.35
N ARG A 113 0.02 2.42 -30.50
CA ARG A 113 -0.85 1.84 -29.47
C ARG A 113 -0.15 0.65 -28.80
N ILE A 114 -0.54 0.33 -27.57
CA ILE A 114 -0.05 -0.81 -26.82
C ILE A 114 -0.57 -2.09 -27.48
N ALA A 115 0.34 -2.96 -27.92
CA ALA A 115 -0.01 -4.27 -28.43
C ALA A 115 -0.56 -5.15 -27.29
N ARG A 116 -1.81 -5.61 -27.40
CA ARG A 116 -2.38 -6.59 -26.48
C ARG A 116 -2.07 -7.99 -27.00
N THR A 117 -1.01 -8.61 -26.50
CA THR A 117 -0.78 -10.05 -26.70
C THR A 117 -1.69 -10.79 -25.72
N ARG A 118 -2.68 -11.51 -26.26
CA ARG A 118 -3.62 -12.33 -25.50
C ARG A 118 -2.94 -13.61 -24.98
#